data_AF-A0A4U3CII0-F1
#
_entry.id   AF-A0A4U3CII0-F1
#
_cell.length_a   1.000
_cell.length_b   1.000
_cell.length_c   1.000
_cell.angle_alpha   90.00
_cell.angle_beta   90.00
_cell.angle_gamma   90.00
#
_symmetry.space_group_name_H-M   'P 1'
#
loop_
_entity.id
_entity.type
_entity.pdbx_description
1 polymer ?
#
loop_
_entity_poly.entity_id
_entity_poly.type
_entity_poly.pdbx_seq_one_letter_code
_entity_poly.pdbx_strand_id
1 'polypeptide(L)'
;MINEPEARPPAAEHRWRWQRHTEGAIEWVAPAPGQLGVDGGTVTVSPPSAHPGRCPSCGRDTGFRVAFLVLPVCSPFGPVGEGCSRAHATETIAARWSSWADVVAAHTEAAAKLRDQPEVSEWDERTAAYLEHRGQYAAFLASAPTDAARRLALRLWSGDPPRLSVADTATIVAGILAEPPG
;
A
#
# COMPACT_ATOMS: atom_id res chain seq x y z
N MET A 1 8.63 -34.48 -7.08
CA MET A 1 8.51 -33.39 -8.07
C MET A 1 8.60 -32.09 -7.29
N ILE A 2 9.72 -31.38 -7.42
CA ILE A 2 9.94 -30.10 -6.76
C ILE A 2 9.40 -29.06 -7.73
N ASN A 3 8.32 -28.36 -7.36
CA ASN A 3 7.83 -27.23 -8.14
C ASN A 3 8.90 -26.13 -8.06
N GLU A 4 9.50 -25.80 -9.20
CA GLU A 4 10.36 -24.63 -9.32
C GLU A 4 9.54 -23.38 -9.00
N PRO A 5 10.08 -22.42 -8.23
CA PRO A 5 9.40 -21.16 -7.99
C PRO A 5 9.32 -20.40 -9.30
N GLU A 6 8.08 -20.11 -9.72
CA GLU A 6 7.76 -19.31 -10.89
C GLU A 6 8.56 -18.00 -10.85
N ALA A 7 9.42 -17.81 -11.85
CA ALA A 7 10.32 -16.67 -11.92
C ALA A 7 9.50 -15.38 -11.93
N ARG A 8 9.75 -14.51 -10.92
CA ARG A 8 9.14 -13.19 -10.83
C ARG A 8 9.37 -12.46 -12.16
N PRO A 9 8.32 -12.05 -12.89
CA PRO A 9 8.52 -11.40 -14.17
C PRO A 9 9.38 -10.14 -13.97
N PRO A 10 10.32 -9.86 -14.89
CA PRO A 10 11.12 -8.63 -14.82
C PRO A 10 10.15 -7.45 -14.81
N ALA A 11 10.44 -6.45 -13.97
CA ALA A 11 9.63 -5.25 -13.84
C ALA A 11 9.55 -4.56 -15.21
N ALA A 12 8.50 -4.86 -15.98
CA ALA A 12 8.14 -4.08 -17.15
C ALA A 12 8.08 -2.63 -16.68
N GLU A 13 8.87 -1.75 -17.31
CA GLU A 13 9.07 -0.37 -16.87
C GLU A 13 7.72 0.29 -16.59
N HIS A 14 7.38 0.41 -15.31
CA HIS A 14 6.12 1.02 -14.92
C HIS A 14 6.18 2.50 -15.30
N ARG A 15 5.44 2.87 -16.34
CA ARG A 15 5.40 4.26 -16.81
C ARG A 15 4.40 5.06 -15.99
N TRP A 16 4.93 5.86 -15.07
CA TRP A 16 4.13 6.78 -14.26
C TRP A 16 3.29 7.74 -15.11
N ARG A 17 2.01 7.86 -14.78
CA ARG A 17 1.08 8.86 -15.33
C ARG A 17 0.77 9.90 -14.27
N TRP A 18 1.68 10.84 -14.09
CA TRP A 18 1.57 11.88 -13.08
C TRP A 18 0.51 12.93 -13.40
N GLN A 19 -0.30 13.25 -12.40
CA GLN A 19 -1.23 14.37 -12.40
C GLN A 19 -0.86 15.32 -11.28
N ARG A 20 -0.89 16.63 -11.55
CA ARG A 20 -0.64 17.65 -10.54
C ARG A 20 -1.88 17.80 -9.68
N HIS A 21 -1.72 17.76 -8.37
CA HIS A 21 -2.80 18.04 -7.43
C HIS A 21 -2.73 19.53 -7.06
N THR A 22 -3.84 20.25 -7.19
CA THR A 22 -3.86 21.71 -7.01
C THR A 22 -4.21 22.15 -5.59
N GLU A 23 -4.60 21.20 -4.72
CA GLU A 23 -5.05 21.49 -3.36
C GLU A 23 -4.27 20.69 -2.31
N GLY A 24 -3.93 21.34 -1.20
CA GLY A 24 -3.25 20.70 -0.06
C GLY A 24 -1.74 20.51 -0.21
N ALA A 25 -1.15 19.72 0.70
CA ALA A 25 0.29 19.49 0.81
C ALA A 25 0.85 18.43 -0.17
N ILE A 26 0.04 17.96 -1.13
CA ILE A 26 0.42 16.96 -2.13
C ILE A 26 0.55 17.67 -3.48
N GLU A 27 1.68 17.50 -4.16
CA GLU A 27 1.91 18.18 -5.44
C GLU A 27 1.58 17.27 -6.64
N TRP A 28 1.81 15.97 -6.50
CA TRP A 28 1.69 15.00 -7.58
C TRP A 28 1.07 13.69 -7.11
N VAL A 29 0.20 13.14 -7.95
CA VAL A 29 -0.43 11.84 -7.77
C VAL A 29 -0.34 11.01 -9.05
N ALA A 30 -0.16 9.70 -8.91
CA ALA A 30 -0.28 8.73 -9.99
C ALA A 30 -0.91 7.43 -9.46
N PRO A 31 -1.57 6.62 -10.30
CA PRO A 31 -1.98 5.27 -9.91
C PRO A 31 -0.77 4.47 -9.42
N ALA A 32 -0.97 3.65 -8.39
CA ALA A 32 0.05 2.72 -7.95
C ALA A 32 0.33 1.64 -9.04
N PRO A 33 1.53 1.05 -9.06
CA PRO A 33 1.81 -0.06 -9.96
C PRO A 33 1.03 -1.34 -9.58
N GLY A 34 0.87 -2.22 -10.56
CA GLY A 34 0.32 -3.57 -10.36
C GLY A 34 -1.14 -3.58 -9.89
N GLN A 35 -1.47 -4.61 -9.10
CA GLN A 35 -2.82 -4.85 -8.59
C GLN A 35 -3.32 -3.71 -7.71
N LEU A 36 -2.41 -3.09 -6.94
CA LEU A 36 -2.74 -1.98 -6.04
C LEU A 36 -3.35 -0.79 -6.80
N GLY A 37 -2.84 -0.47 -8.00
CA GLY A 37 -3.39 0.60 -8.84
C GLY A 37 -4.76 0.25 -9.44
N VAL A 38 -4.94 -1.00 -9.86
CA VAL A 38 -6.24 -1.50 -10.37
C VAL A 38 -7.33 -1.38 -9.31
N ASP A 39 -6.95 -1.56 -8.05
CA ASP A 39 -7.83 -1.49 -6.89
C ASP A 39 -7.99 -0.06 -6.34
N GLY A 40 -7.50 0.96 -7.06
CA GLY A 40 -7.69 2.37 -6.71
C GLY A 40 -6.59 2.95 -5.79
N GLY A 41 -5.51 2.21 -5.56
CA GLY A 41 -4.33 2.72 -4.87
C GLY A 41 -3.60 3.77 -5.70
N THR A 42 -3.04 4.77 -5.02
CA THR A 42 -2.26 5.85 -5.65
C THR A 42 -0.92 6.06 -4.96
N VAL A 43 0.04 6.61 -5.69
CA VAL A 43 1.29 7.13 -5.14
C VAL A 43 1.23 8.65 -5.18
N THR A 44 1.54 9.27 -4.04
CA THR A 44 1.65 10.71 -3.91
C THR A 44 3.10 11.09 -3.62
N VAL A 45 3.52 12.27 -4.08
CA VAL A 45 4.86 12.80 -3.80
C VAL A 45 4.74 14.17 -3.15
N SER A 46 5.46 14.35 -2.06
CA SER A 46 5.51 15.60 -1.32
C SER A 46 6.21 16.72 -2.12
N PRO A 47 5.96 17.99 -1.77
CA PRO A 47 6.88 19.08 -2.06
C PRO A 47 8.30 18.77 -1.55
N PRO A 48 9.34 19.43 -2.10
CA PRO A 48 10.69 19.32 -1.56
C PRO A 48 10.74 19.79 -0.11
N SER A 49 11.43 19.03 0.74
CA SER A 49 11.76 19.42 2.10
C SER A 49 12.50 20.76 2.11
N ALA A 50 12.19 21.62 3.08
CA ALA A 50 12.94 22.85 3.35
C ALA A 50 14.33 22.57 3.95
N HIS A 51 14.55 21.35 4.44
CA HIS A 51 15.82 20.90 5.01
C HIS A 51 16.52 19.99 3.99
N PRO A 52 17.60 20.46 3.34
CA PRO A 52 18.30 19.68 2.34
C PRO A 52 19.03 18.49 2.96
N GLY A 53 19.21 17.46 2.15
CA GLY A 53 20.01 16.29 2.48
C GLY A 53 20.53 15.60 1.21
N ARG A 54 21.39 14.60 1.38
CA ARG A 54 21.94 13.85 0.25
C ARG A 54 20.92 12.85 -0.29
N CYS A 55 20.61 12.95 -1.57
CA CYS A 55 19.73 11.99 -2.24
C CYS A 55 20.37 10.59 -2.26
N PRO A 56 19.65 9.53 -1.84
CA PRO A 56 20.21 8.17 -1.82
C PRO A 56 20.53 7.63 -3.22
N SER A 57 19.74 7.98 -4.25
CA SER A 57 19.97 7.50 -5.62
C SER A 57 21.14 8.19 -6.34
N CYS A 58 21.37 9.49 -6.11
CA CYS A 58 22.34 10.27 -6.92
C CYS A 58 23.36 11.11 -6.12
N GLY A 59 23.29 11.09 -4.79
CA GLY A 59 24.23 11.78 -3.90
C GLY A 59 24.14 13.31 -3.85
N ARG A 60 23.29 13.94 -4.67
CA ARG A 60 23.13 15.41 -4.70
C ARG A 60 22.54 15.92 -3.38
N ASP A 61 23.07 17.03 -2.89
CA ASP A 61 22.56 17.74 -1.72
C ASP A 61 21.46 18.73 -2.12
N THR A 62 20.22 18.45 -1.71
CA THR A 62 19.04 19.24 -2.11
C THR A 62 17.84 18.90 -1.23
N GLY A 63 16.75 19.67 -1.35
CA GLY A 63 15.48 19.34 -0.70
C GLY A 63 14.95 18.01 -1.24
N PHE A 64 14.85 17.00 -0.38
CA PHE A 64 14.31 15.69 -0.76
C PHE A 64 12.79 15.71 -0.78
N ARG A 65 12.22 14.92 -1.67
CA ARG A 65 10.79 14.61 -1.77
C ARG A 65 10.55 13.23 -1.20
N VAL A 66 9.40 13.02 -0.59
CA VAL A 66 8.98 11.74 -0.04
C VAL A 66 7.78 11.22 -0.84
N ALA A 67 7.83 9.93 -1.20
CA ALA A 67 6.73 9.23 -1.83
C ALA A 67 5.92 8.47 -0.78
N PHE A 68 4.60 8.57 -0.87
CA PHE A 68 3.64 7.84 -0.04
C PHE A 68 2.74 6.99 -0.92
N LEU A 69 2.30 5.85 -0.40
CA LEU A 69 1.29 5.01 -1.02
C LEU A 69 -0.05 5.25 -0.29
N VAL A 70 -1.09 5.56 -1.05
CA VAL A 70 -2.43 5.83 -0.53
C VAL A 70 -3.32 4.70 -1.02
N LEU A 71 -3.74 3.84 -0.09
CA LEU A 71 -4.56 2.65 -0.36
C LEU A 71 -5.96 2.79 0.25
N PRO A 72 -7.05 2.39 -0.44
CA PRO A 72 -8.43 2.62 0.05
C PRO A 72 -8.70 2.16 1.50
N VAL A 73 -8.09 1.06 1.92
CA VAL A 73 -8.25 0.49 3.28
C VAL A 73 -6.97 0.41 4.08
N CYS A 74 -5.85 0.85 3.52
CA CYS A 74 -4.52 0.85 4.15
C CYS A 74 -3.86 2.24 4.15
N SER A 75 -4.56 3.30 3.73
CA SER A 75 -4.07 4.69 3.69
C SER A 75 -4.02 5.40 5.06
N PRO A 76 -3.02 6.28 5.29
CA PRO A 76 -1.81 6.40 4.48
C PRO A 76 -0.85 5.22 4.76
N PHE A 77 -0.13 4.79 3.72
CA PHE A 77 0.89 3.74 3.80
C PHE A 77 2.24 4.29 3.34
N GLY A 78 3.25 4.24 4.20
CA GLY A 78 4.58 4.83 3.93
C GLY A 78 4.97 5.96 4.89
N PRO A 79 6.20 6.48 4.75
CA PRO A 79 6.96 6.68 3.51
C PRO A 79 7.40 5.40 2.80
N VAL A 80 7.29 5.37 1.47
CA VAL A 80 7.67 4.22 0.62
C VAL A 80 8.87 4.48 -0.30
N GLY A 81 9.37 5.72 -0.32
CA GLY A 81 10.57 6.12 -1.03
C GLY A 81 10.89 7.60 -0.83
N GLU A 82 12.13 7.98 -1.14
CA GLU A 82 12.62 9.36 -1.00
C GLU A 82 13.66 9.69 -2.08
N GLY A 83 13.73 10.96 -2.49
CA GLY A 83 14.71 11.36 -3.49
C GLY A 83 14.62 12.82 -3.91
N CYS A 84 15.64 13.32 -4.61
CA CYS A 84 15.67 14.71 -5.07
C CYS A 84 14.67 15.04 -6.19
N SER A 85 14.09 14.02 -6.82
CA SER A 85 13.11 14.15 -7.90
C SER A 85 12.00 13.14 -7.70
N ARG A 86 10.87 13.31 -8.40
CA ARG A 86 9.78 12.30 -8.40
C ARG A 86 10.31 10.93 -8.82
N ALA A 87 11.13 10.88 -9.86
CA ALA A 87 11.67 9.62 -10.38
C ALA A 87 12.52 8.88 -9.33
N HIS A 88 13.41 9.59 -8.62
CA HIS A 88 14.22 8.96 -7.55
C HIS A 88 13.36 8.55 -6.35
N ALA A 89 12.40 9.39 -5.97
CA ALA A 89 11.50 9.06 -4.85
C ALA A 89 10.61 7.84 -5.12
N THR A 90 10.35 7.50 -6.38
CA THR A 90 9.47 6.38 -6.75
C THR A 90 10.18 5.21 -7.43
N GLU A 91 11.51 5.24 -7.51
CA GLU A 91 12.34 4.28 -8.25
C GLU A 91 12.09 2.83 -7.81
N THR A 92 11.95 2.60 -6.50
CA THR A 92 11.80 1.26 -5.93
C THR A 92 10.35 0.79 -5.80
N ILE A 93 9.37 1.67 -6.06
CA ILE A 93 7.97 1.39 -5.72
C ILE A 93 7.42 0.23 -6.55
N ALA A 94 7.66 0.22 -7.87
CA ALA A 94 7.15 -0.84 -8.74
C ALA A 94 7.71 -2.23 -8.40
N ALA A 95 8.96 -2.30 -7.90
CA ALA A 95 9.58 -3.55 -7.51
C ALA A 95 9.11 -4.07 -6.14
N ARG A 96 8.71 -3.16 -5.24
CA ARG A 96 8.39 -3.48 -3.84
C ARG A 96 6.90 -3.48 -3.51
N TRP A 97 6.09 -2.72 -4.25
CA TRP A 97 4.69 -2.43 -3.92
C TRP A 97 3.79 -2.68 -5.11
N SER A 98 3.68 -3.95 -5.53
CA SER A 98 2.94 -4.35 -6.74
C SER A 98 1.67 -5.16 -6.46
N SER A 99 1.55 -5.68 -5.24
CA SER A 99 0.49 -6.60 -4.83
C SER A 99 0.01 -6.35 -3.40
N TRP A 100 -1.17 -6.88 -3.06
CA TRP A 100 -1.63 -6.88 -1.66
C TRP A 100 -0.79 -7.78 -0.75
N ALA A 101 -0.13 -8.81 -1.28
CA ALA A 101 0.79 -9.65 -0.51
C ALA A 101 2.00 -8.85 0.01
N ASP A 102 2.52 -7.92 -0.81
CA ASP A 102 3.59 -6.99 -0.37
C ASP A 102 3.11 -6.13 0.81
N VAL A 103 1.85 -5.69 0.77
CA VAL A 103 1.23 -4.89 1.85
C VAL A 103 1.03 -5.71 3.12
N VAL A 104 0.63 -6.99 3.00
CA VAL A 104 0.53 -7.91 4.14
C VAL A 104 1.89 -8.06 4.81
N ALA A 105 2.92 -8.43 4.04
CA ALA A 105 4.26 -8.66 4.55
C ALA A 105 4.78 -7.44 5.32
N ALA A 106 4.55 -6.23 4.79
CA ALA A 106 4.99 -5.00 5.43
C ALA A 106 4.26 -4.70 6.76
N HIS A 107 2.95 -4.93 6.85
CA HIS A 107 2.23 -4.75 8.11
C HIS A 107 2.64 -5.79 9.16
N THR A 108 2.83 -7.04 8.75
CA THR A 108 3.34 -8.10 9.63
C THR A 108 4.73 -7.78 10.14
N GLU A 109 5.65 -7.37 9.26
CA GLU A 109 7.00 -6.96 9.64
C GLU A 109 6.99 -5.76 10.59
N ALA A 110 6.17 -4.74 10.31
CA ALA A 110 6.10 -3.53 11.13
C ALA A 110 5.53 -3.82 12.53
N ALA A 111 4.46 -4.64 12.62
CA ALA A 111 3.89 -5.04 13.90
C ALA A 111 4.90 -5.87 14.72
N ALA A 112 5.60 -6.83 14.09
CA ALA A 112 6.64 -7.61 14.76
C ALA A 112 7.78 -6.72 15.29
N LYS A 113 8.28 -5.78 14.46
CA LYS A 113 9.35 -4.86 14.86
C LYS A 113 9.00 -3.98 16.06
N LEU A 114 7.73 -3.58 16.21
CA LEU A 114 7.30 -2.82 17.38
C LEU A 114 7.35 -3.66 18.66
N ARG A 115 6.99 -4.94 18.57
CA ARG A 115 7.00 -5.87 19.70
C ARG A 115 8.38 -6.42 20.05
N ASP A 116 9.30 -6.44 19.09
CA ASP A 116 10.67 -6.91 19.30
C ASP A 116 11.58 -5.84 19.95
N GLN A 117 11.06 -4.68 20.33
CA GLN A 117 11.86 -3.63 20.98
C GLN A 117 12.18 -3.97 22.44
N PRO A 118 13.35 -3.57 22.97
CA PRO A 118 13.76 -3.88 24.34
C PRO A 118 12.80 -3.36 25.43
N GLU A 119 12.10 -2.27 25.16
CA GLU A 119 11.15 -1.62 26.08
C GLU A 119 9.85 -1.27 25.34
N VAL A 120 9.03 -2.29 25.08
CA VAL A 120 7.73 -2.11 24.40
C VAL A 120 6.76 -1.34 25.31
N SER A 121 6.25 -0.21 24.84
CA SER A 121 5.22 0.55 25.53
C SER A 121 3.80 0.08 25.20
N GLU A 122 2.81 0.48 25.99
CA GLU A 122 1.39 0.26 25.65
C GLU A 122 1.04 0.87 24.28
N TRP A 123 1.66 2.00 23.92
CA TRP A 123 1.45 2.61 22.62
C TRP A 123 2.03 1.81 21.46
N ASP A 124 3.16 1.14 21.68
CA ASP A 124 3.76 0.26 20.68
C ASP A 124 2.86 -0.95 20.44
N GLU A 125 2.32 -1.55 21.50
CA GLU A 125 1.38 -2.68 21.37
C GLU A 125 0.07 -2.27 20.67
N ARG A 126 -0.48 -1.11 21.01
CA ARG A 126 -1.69 -0.60 20.34
C ARG A 126 -1.43 -0.29 18.87
N THR A 127 -0.27 0.27 18.56
CA THR A 127 0.16 0.50 17.17
C THR A 127 0.36 -0.83 16.44
N ALA A 128 0.97 -1.83 17.07
CA ALA A 128 1.18 -3.15 16.49
C ALA A 128 -0.16 -3.85 16.20
N ALA A 129 -1.10 -3.83 17.14
CA ALA A 129 -2.45 -4.37 16.94
C ALA A 129 -3.21 -3.64 15.82
N TYR A 130 -3.06 -2.31 15.72
CA TYR A 130 -3.62 -1.55 14.60
C TYR A 130 -3.01 -1.96 13.26
N LEU A 131 -1.69 -2.11 13.18
CA LEU A 131 -0.99 -2.57 11.98
C LEU A 131 -1.41 -3.98 11.58
N GLU A 132 -1.56 -4.90 12.54
CA GLU A 132 -2.07 -6.25 12.28
C GLU A 132 -3.50 -6.23 11.74
N HIS A 133 -4.37 -5.42 12.34
CA HIS A 133 -5.73 -5.26 11.85
C HIS A 133 -5.75 -4.79 10.39
N ARG A 134 -4.86 -3.85 10.02
CA ARG A 134 -4.68 -3.39 8.64
C ARG A 134 -4.10 -4.47 7.72
N GLY A 135 -3.18 -5.28 8.25
CA GLY A 135 -2.66 -6.47 7.59
C GLY A 135 -3.74 -7.52 7.28
N GLN A 136 -4.77 -7.66 8.13
CA GLN A 136 -5.89 -8.58 7.89
C GLN A 136 -6.73 -8.17 6.67
N TYR A 137 -7.02 -6.88 6.49
CA TYR A 137 -7.70 -6.41 5.26
C TYR A 137 -6.85 -6.70 4.02
N ALA A 138 -5.56 -6.41 4.07
CA ALA A 138 -4.64 -6.72 2.98
C ALA A 138 -4.58 -8.23 2.69
N ALA A 139 -4.63 -9.08 3.72
CA ALA A 139 -4.60 -10.53 3.58
C ALA A 139 -5.87 -11.07 2.93
N PHE A 140 -7.04 -10.51 3.27
CA PHE A 140 -8.28 -10.82 2.58
C PHE A 140 -8.19 -10.43 1.08
N LEU A 141 -7.70 -9.23 0.77
CA LEU A 141 -7.58 -8.77 -0.62
C LEU A 141 -6.57 -9.59 -1.42
N ALA A 142 -5.47 -10.02 -0.79
CA ALA A 142 -4.47 -10.89 -1.40
C ALA A 142 -5.00 -12.31 -1.67
N SER A 143 -5.90 -12.81 -0.83
CA SER A 143 -6.49 -14.16 -0.96
C SER A 143 -7.84 -14.19 -1.67
N ALA A 144 -8.37 -13.03 -2.09
CA ALA A 144 -9.66 -12.93 -2.74
C ALA A 144 -9.68 -13.79 -4.02
N PRO A 145 -10.66 -14.70 -4.19
CA PRO A 145 -10.64 -15.69 -5.27
C PRO A 145 -10.86 -15.06 -6.66
N THR A 146 -11.41 -13.85 -6.73
CA THR A 146 -11.65 -13.13 -7.97
C THR A 146 -11.47 -11.62 -7.79
N ASP A 147 -11.24 -10.90 -8.89
CA ASP A 147 -11.24 -9.44 -8.91
C ASP A 147 -12.60 -8.84 -8.50
N ALA A 148 -13.71 -9.54 -8.76
CA ALA A 148 -15.04 -9.12 -8.34
C ALA A 148 -15.17 -9.16 -6.81
N ALA A 149 -14.71 -10.24 -6.17
CA ALA A 149 -14.67 -10.35 -4.71
C ALA A 149 -13.85 -9.23 -4.08
N ARG A 150 -12.65 -8.98 -4.63
CA ARG A 150 -11.75 -7.94 -4.13
C ARG A 150 -12.34 -6.53 -4.25
N ARG A 151 -12.91 -6.20 -5.41
CA ARG A 151 -13.58 -4.89 -5.63
C ARG A 151 -14.80 -4.71 -4.74
N LEU A 152 -15.58 -5.77 -4.52
CA LEU A 152 -16.75 -5.71 -3.63
C LEU A 152 -16.32 -5.44 -2.19
N ALA A 153 -15.31 -6.15 -1.69
CA ALA A 153 -14.75 -5.90 -0.35
C ALA A 153 -14.25 -4.46 -0.18
N LEU A 154 -13.50 -3.94 -1.16
CA LEU A 154 -13.04 -2.54 -1.15
C LEU A 154 -14.19 -1.53 -1.08
N ARG A 155 -15.32 -1.79 -1.75
CA ARG A 155 -16.51 -0.94 -1.66
C ARG A 155 -17.16 -1.03 -0.28
N LEU A 156 -17.29 -2.23 0.28
CA LEU A 156 -17.86 -2.44 1.61
C LEU A 156 -17.04 -1.74 2.71
N TRP A 157 -15.74 -1.55 2.49
CA TRP A 157 -14.85 -0.85 3.41
C TRP A 157 -14.66 0.64 3.11
N SER A 158 -15.23 1.14 2.02
CA SER A 158 -15.20 2.58 1.71
C SER A 158 -16.26 3.31 2.54
N GLY A 159 -15.83 4.27 3.38
CA GLY A 159 -16.72 5.06 4.26
C GLY A 159 -16.32 5.07 5.76
N ASP A 160 -17.14 5.74 6.58
CA ASP A 160 -16.97 5.93 8.04
C ASP A 160 -18.35 6.07 8.74
N PRO A 161 -18.69 5.41 9.88
CA PRO A 161 -18.27 4.10 10.43
C PRO A 161 -19.45 3.10 10.67
N PRO A 162 -19.25 1.80 11.02
CA PRO A 162 -18.02 1.02 11.12
C PRO A 162 -17.77 0.11 9.90
N ARG A 163 -16.49 -0.13 9.62
CA ARG A 163 -16.03 -1.02 8.56
C ARG A 163 -16.20 -2.47 9.01
N LEU A 164 -17.03 -3.20 8.26
CA LEU A 164 -17.32 -4.62 8.46
C LEU A 164 -16.04 -5.40 8.80
N SER A 165 -16.14 -6.32 9.77
CA SER A 165 -15.03 -7.21 10.07
C SER A 165 -14.65 -8.01 8.80
N VAL A 166 -13.41 -8.50 8.75
CA VAL A 166 -12.99 -9.36 7.62
C VAL A 166 -13.89 -10.59 7.48
N ALA A 167 -14.37 -11.15 8.60
CA ALA A 167 -15.27 -12.31 8.61
C ALA A 167 -16.67 -11.96 8.06
N ASP A 168 -17.25 -10.83 8.48
CA ASP A 168 -18.55 -10.38 7.95
C ASP A 168 -18.43 -10.05 6.47
N THR A 169 -17.32 -9.43 6.07
CA THR A 169 -17.03 -9.11 4.67
C THR A 169 -16.93 -10.38 3.83
N ALA A 170 -16.22 -11.41 4.32
CA ALA A 170 -16.12 -12.68 3.63
C ALA A 170 -17.50 -13.31 3.41
N THR A 171 -18.37 -13.26 4.43
CA THR A 171 -19.73 -13.80 4.38
C THR A 171 -20.58 -13.05 3.34
N ILE A 172 -20.56 -11.71 3.37
CA ILE A 172 -21.31 -10.87 2.42
C ILE A 172 -20.82 -11.09 0.98
N VAL A 173 -19.50 -11.10 0.77
CA VAL A 173 -18.92 -11.30 -0.57
C VAL A 173 -19.27 -12.67 -1.12
N ALA A 174 -19.17 -13.73 -0.31
CA ALA A 174 -19.55 -15.08 -0.72
C ALA A 174 -21.04 -15.18 -1.07
N GLY A 175 -21.91 -14.56 -0.27
CA GLY A 175 -23.35 -14.53 -0.51
C GLY A 175 -23.69 -13.85 -1.85
N ILE A 176 -23.19 -12.63 -2.07
CA ILE A 176 -23.47 -11.85 -3.28
C ILE A 176 -22.95 -12.56 -4.54
N LEU A 177 -21.79 -13.20 -4.49
CA LEU A 177 -21.21 -13.88 -5.65
C LEU A 177 -21.83 -15.27 -5.94
N ALA A 178 -22.57 -15.84 -4.99
CA ALA A 178 -23.27 -17.12 -5.18
C ALA A 178 -24.69 -16.94 -5.76
N GLU A 179 -25.26 -15.73 -5.72
CA GLU A 179 -26.56 -15.45 -6.32
C GLU A 179 -26.47 -15.50 -7.86
N PRO A 180 -27.35 -16.26 -8.55
CA PRO A 180 -27.42 -16.22 -10.00
C PRO A 180 -27.81 -14.82 -10.48
N PRO A 181 -27.29 -14.34 -11.63
CA PRO A 181 -27.67 -13.04 -12.15
C PRO A 181 -29.19 -13.00 -12.38
N GLY A 182 -29.87 -12.11 -11.67
CA GLY A 182 -31.30 -11.86 -11.80
C GLY A 182 -31.67 -11.14 -13.09
#